data_AF-A0A6J4PAX2-F1
#
_entry.id   AF-A0A6J4PAX2-F1
#
_cell.length_a   1.000
_cell.length_b   1.000
_cell.length_c   1.000
_cell.angle_alpha   90.00
_cell.angle_beta   90.00
_cell.angle_gamma   90.00
#
_symmetry.space_group_name_H-M   'P 1'
#
loop_
_entity.id
_entity.type
_entity.pdbx_description
1 polymer ?
#
loop_
_entity_poly.entity_id
_entity_poly.type
_entity_poly.pdbx_seq_one_letter_code
_entity_poly.pdbx_strand_id
1 'polypeptide(L)'
;MSAQAVGGVLGGLVVGSAAARLSPPRLLGLGAVLFGLVDLAIFVYPSFVQSIAVGLALFVLVGIPAAGMLAGLQTLLQTSAEDRFRGRVFGALGTTQALLMLAGTLLGGALGDAVGVVPVLVVQGGAYVAAGILVLVLLAHDGKQAPPRTA
;
A
#
# COMPACT_ATOMS: atom_id res chain seq x y z
N MET A 1 11.60 -4.50 9.80
CA MET A 1 11.49 -5.28 8.55
C MET A 1 11.04 -6.73 8.78
N SER A 2 11.63 -7.51 9.70
CA SER A 2 11.26 -8.92 9.88
C SER A 2 9.80 -9.16 10.34
N ALA A 3 9.27 -8.35 11.26
CA ALA A 3 7.88 -8.47 11.73
C ALA A 3 6.85 -8.14 10.63
N GLN A 4 7.13 -7.11 9.82
CA GLN A 4 6.31 -6.74 8.67
C GLN A 4 6.35 -7.81 7.57
N ALA A 5 7.47 -8.50 7.38
CA ALA A 5 7.56 -9.62 6.46
C ALA A 5 6.65 -10.79 6.88
N VAL A 6 6.62 -11.12 8.18
CA VAL A 6 5.66 -12.10 8.73
C VAL A 6 4.22 -11.66 8.48
N GLY A 7 3.91 -10.39 8.78
CA GLY A 7 2.62 -9.78 8.48
C GLY A 7 2.26 -9.81 6.99
N GLY A 8 3.24 -9.62 6.11
CA GLY A 8 3.06 -9.67 4.66
C GLY A 8 2.80 -11.09 4.15
N VAL A 9 3.44 -12.10 4.72
CA VAL A 9 3.18 -13.52 4.38
C VAL A 9 1.79 -13.94 4.86
N LEU A 10 1.45 -13.65 6.12
CA LEU A 10 0.11 -13.90 6.67
C LEU A 10 -0.94 -13.12 5.88
N GLY A 11 -0.62 -11.86 5.57
CA GLY A 11 -1.39 -10.98 4.72
C GLY A 11 -1.64 -11.58 3.35
N GLY A 12 -0.62 -12.10 2.67
CA GLY A 12 -0.74 -12.73 1.36
C GLY A 12 -1.71 -13.93 1.36
N LEU A 13 -1.74 -14.73 2.44
CA LEU A 13 -2.70 -15.84 2.57
C LEU A 13 -4.14 -15.34 2.76
N VAL A 14 -4.34 -14.37 3.67
CA VAL A 14 -5.66 -13.78 3.96
C VAL A 14 -6.18 -13.00 2.76
N VAL A 15 -5.34 -12.13 2.21
CA VAL A 15 -5.61 -11.32 1.02
C VAL A 15 -5.82 -12.23 -0.18
N GLY A 16 -5.08 -13.33 -0.37
CA GLY A 16 -5.32 -14.26 -1.48
C GLY A 16 -6.76 -14.79 -1.51
N SER A 17 -7.34 -15.08 -0.33
CA SER A 17 -8.73 -15.51 -0.20
C SER A 17 -9.76 -14.38 -0.33
N ALA A 18 -9.45 -13.18 0.16
CA ALA A 18 -10.34 -12.01 0.11
C ALA A 18 -10.28 -11.27 -1.24
N ALA A 19 -9.12 -11.26 -1.90
CA ALA A 19 -8.86 -10.65 -3.20
C ALA A 19 -9.63 -11.35 -4.31
N ALA A 20 -9.91 -12.65 -4.18
CA ALA A 20 -10.78 -13.37 -5.09
C ALA A 20 -12.21 -12.77 -5.17
N ARG A 21 -12.63 -12.01 -4.15
CA ARG A 21 -13.96 -11.38 -4.07
C ARG A 21 -13.95 -9.88 -4.34
N LEU A 22 -12.78 -9.24 -4.45
CA LEU A 22 -12.63 -7.80 -4.59
C LEU A 22 -12.04 -7.44 -5.95
N SER A 23 -12.60 -6.43 -6.61
CA SER A 23 -12.03 -5.90 -7.84
C SER A 23 -10.64 -5.31 -7.57
N PRO A 24 -9.64 -5.49 -8.45
CA PRO A 24 -8.27 -5.00 -8.26
C PRO A 24 -8.14 -3.51 -7.84
N PRO A 25 -8.93 -2.54 -8.37
CA PRO A 25 -8.89 -1.16 -7.90
C PRO A 25 -9.31 -0.99 -6.44
N ARG A 26 -10.30 -1.76 -5.98
CA ARG A 26 -10.75 -1.73 -4.58
C ARG A 26 -9.69 -2.32 -3.66
N LEU A 27 -9.01 -3.37 -4.09
CA LEU A 27 -7.94 -3.98 -3.31
C LEU A 27 -6.75 -3.01 -3.15
N LEU A 28 -6.38 -2.33 -4.24
CA LEU A 28 -5.37 -1.27 -4.23
C LEU A 28 -5.77 -0.11 -3.30
N GLY A 29 -6.98 0.44 -3.49
CA GLY A 29 -7.45 1.60 -2.76
C GLY A 29 -7.68 1.33 -1.27
N LEU A 30 -8.41 0.26 -0.92
CA LEU A 30 -8.63 -0.14 0.47
C LEU A 30 -7.32 -0.54 1.15
N GLY A 31 -6.43 -1.24 0.44
CA GLY A 31 -5.10 -1.58 0.93
C GLY A 31 -4.30 -0.32 1.28
N ALA A 32 -4.25 0.67 0.39
CA ALA A 32 -3.54 1.93 0.63
C ALA A 32 -4.14 2.74 1.81
N VAL A 33 -5.48 2.84 1.90
CA VAL A 33 -6.14 3.52 3.03
C VAL A 33 -5.83 2.82 4.35
N LEU A 34 -6.02 1.50 4.42
CA LEU A 34 -5.77 0.74 5.64
C LEU A 34 -4.28 0.77 6.01
N PHE A 35 -3.38 0.71 5.02
CA PHE A 35 -1.95 0.85 5.25
C PHE A 35 -1.64 2.19 5.91
N GLY A 36 -2.08 3.31 5.32
CA GLY A 36 -1.84 4.64 5.87
C GLY A 36 -2.45 4.87 7.26
N LEU A 37 -3.65 4.33 7.53
CA LEU A 37 -4.26 4.40 8.86
C LEU A 37 -3.50 3.61 9.92
N VAL A 38 -3.03 2.40 9.59
CA VAL A 38 -2.22 1.60 10.52
C VAL A 38 -0.85 2.24 10.72
N ASP A 39 -0.25 2.82 9.68
CA ASP A 39 1.03 3.54 9.77
C ASP A 39 0.91 4.76 10.70
N LEU A 40 -0.16 5.54 10.56
CA LEU A 40 -0.49 6.63 11.50
C LEU A 40 -0.64 6.13 12.93
N ALA A 41 -1.31 5.00 13.13
CA ALA A 41 -1.43 4.38 14.45
C ALA A 41 -0.06 3.96 15.01
N ILE A 42 0.83 3.40 14.20
CA ILE A 42 2.19 3.02 14.59
C ILE A 42 3.00 4.21 15.10
N PHE A 43 2.87 5.38 14.47
CA PHE A 43 3.66 6.55 14.87
C PHE A 43 3.03 7.38 15.98
N VAL A 44 1.71 7.31 16.15
CA VAL A 44 0.98 8.07 17.15
C VAL A 44 0.83 7.30 18.47
N TYR A 45 0.73 5.96 18.46
CA TYR A 45 0.51 5.16 19.68
C TYR A 45 1.54 5.36 20.80
N PRO A 46 2.85 5.59 20.55
CA PRO A 46 3.83 5.75 21.63
C PRO A 46 3.55 6.95 22.53
N SER A 47 2.76 7.92 22.03
CA SER A 47 2.31 9.09 22.79
C SER A 47 1.28 8.75 23.87
N PHE A 48 0.61 7.59 23.75
CA PHE A 48 -0.42 7.12 24.67
C PHE A 48 0.01 5.89 25.46
N VAL A 49 0.73 4.97 24.81
CA VAL A 49 1.10 3.66 25.37
C VAL A 49 2.55 3.33 25.02
N GLN A 50 3.41 3.25 26.03
CA GLN A 50 4.81 2.83 25.87
C GLN A 50 4.97 1.31 25.93
N SER A 51 4.36 0.59 24.99
CA SER A 51 4.46 -0.88 24.90
C SER A 51 5.07 -1.33 23.58
N ILE A 52 6.18 -2.07 23.65
CA ILE A 52 6.86 -2.67 22.50
C ILE A 52 5.96 -3.74 21.85
N ALA A 53 5.20 -4.49 22.66
CA ALA A 53 4.31 -5.54 22.16
C ALA A 53 3.20 -4.96 21.26
N VAL A 54 2.64 -3.80 21.61
CA VAL A 54 1.64 -3.10 20.80
C VAL A 54 2.24 -2.66 19.46
N GLY A 55 3.45 -2.09 19.48
CA GLY A 55 4.15 -1.72 18.25
C GLY A 55 4.41 -2.91 17.34
N LEU A 56 4.88 -4.03 17.88
CA LEU A 56 5.10 -5.26 17.11
C LEU A 56 3.81 -5.80 16.49
N ALA A 57 2.71 -5.80 17.24
CA ALA A 57 1.40 -6.24 16.73
C ALA A 57 0.92 -5.35 15.57
N LEU A 58 1.08 -4.02 15.68
CA LEU A 58 0.75 -3.09 14.61
C LEU A 58 1.64 -3.27 13.37
N PHE A 59 2.94 -3.54 13.56
CA PHE A 59 3.87 -3.86 12.47
C PHE A 59 3.56 -5.18 11.75
N VAL A 60 2.99 -6.17 12.44
CA VAL A 60 2.47 -7.38 11.79
C VAL A 60 1.17 -7.04 11.05
N LEU A 61 0.28 -6.28 11.67
CA LEU A 61 -1.00 -5.88 11.09
C LEU A 61 -0.83 -5.10 9.79
N VAL A 62 0.12 -4.16 9.73
CA VAL A 62 0.37 -3.31 8.54
C VAL A 62 0.83 -4.11 7.32
N GLY A 63 1.39 -5.30 7.52
CA GLY A 63 1.78 -6.20 6.42
C GLY A 63 0.59 -6.71 5.60
N ILE A 64 -0.58 -6.84 6.21
CA ILE A 64 -1.81 -7.31 5.56
C ILE A 64 -2.32 -6.32 4.49
N PRO A 65 -2.60 -5.04 4.82
CA PRO A 65 -3.03 -4.07 3.83
C PRO A 65 -1.92 -3.76 2.80
N ALA A 66 -0.64 -3.84 3.18
CA ALA A 66 0.47 -3.72 2.24
C ALA A 66 0.45 -4.81 1.16
N ALA A 67 0.20 -6.06 1.55
CA ALA A 67 0.06 -7.18 0.61
C ALA A 67 -1.13 -6.98 -0.34
N GLY A 68 -2.27 -6.52 0.16
CA GLY A 68 -3.45 -6.18 -0.64
C GLY A 68 -3.18 -5.07 -1.64
N MET A 69 -2.53 -3.99 -1.19
CA MET A 69 -2.15 -2.86 -2.02
C MET A 69 -1.24 -3.30 -3.18
N LEU A 70 -0.18 -4.06 -2.88
CA LEU A 70 0.74 -4.56 -3.88
C LEU A 70 0.06 -5.51 -4.87
N ALA A 71 -0.73 -6.47 -4.37
CA ALA A 71 -1.46 -7.39 -5.24
C ALA A 71 -2.42 -6.64 -6.18
N GLY A 72 -3.17 -5.66 -5.65
CA GLY A 72 -4.09 -4.84 -6.45
C GLY A 72 -3.38 -4.04 -7.54
N LEU A 73 -2.25 -3.40 -7.21
CA LEU A 73 -1.42 -2.66 -8.18
C LEU A 73 -0.91 -3.59 -9.29
N GLN A 74 -0.34 -4.74 -8.91
CA GLN A 74 0.23 -5.68 -9.87
C GLN A 74 -0.84 -6.25 -10.80
N THR A 75 -1.98 -6.66 -10.26
CA THR A 75 -3.09 -7.17 -11.07
C THR A 75 -3.62 -6.09 -12.02
N LEU A 76 -3.78 -4.85 -11.56
CA LEU A 76 -4.24 -3.76 -12.44
C LEU A 76 -3.30 -3.50 -13.60
N LEU A 77 -2.00 -3.48 -13.35
CA LEU A 77 -1.01 -3.29 -14.41
C LEU A 77 -0.99 -4.46 -15.39
N GLN A 78 -1.09 -5.68 -14.89
CA GLN A 78 -1.19 -6.86 -15.74
C GLN A 78 -2.45 -6.80 -16.60
N THR A 79 -3.62 -6.51 -16.04
CA THR A 79 -4.87 -6.51 -16.81
C THR A 79 -5.02 -5.32 -17.76
N SER A 80 -4.30 -4.22 -17.52
CA SER A 80 -4.41 -3.00 -18.34
C SER A 80 -3.36 -2.92 -19.45
N ALA A 81 -2.26 -3.67 -19.36
CA ALA A 81 -1.19 -3.67 -20.35
C ALA A 81 -1.26 -4.90 -21.26
N GLU A 82 -1.18 -4.66 -22.58
CA GLU A 82 -0.99 -5.72 -23.57
C GLU A 82 0.33 -6.47 -23.32
N ASP A 83 0.34 -7.79 -23.55
CA ASP A 83 1.47 -8.68 -23.27
C ASP A 83 2.80 -8.19 -23.86
N ARG A 84 2.77 -7.67 -25.09
CA ARG A 84 3.96 -7.14 -25.79
C ARG A 84 4.61 -5.94 -25.09
N PHE A 85 3.86 -5.20 -24.26
CA PHE A 85 4.35 -4.02 -23.56
C PHE A 85 4.52 -4.23 -22.06
N ARG A 86 4.01 -5.34 -21.49
CA ARG A 86 4.08 -5.61 -20.04
C ARG A 86 5.49 -5.45 -19.48
N GLY A 87 6.50 -6.06 -20.11
CA GLY A 87 7.89 -5.92 -19.65
C GLY A 87 8.39 -4.47 -19.61
N ARG A 88 8.01 -3.65 -20.59
CA ARG A 88 8.38 -2.22 -20.66
C ARG A 88 7.63 -1.40 -19.61
N VAL A 89 6.34 -1.67 -19.40
CA VAL A 89 5.51 -1.00 -18.38
C VAL A 89 6.05 -1.28 -16.99
N PHE A 90 6.32 -2.55 -16.68
CA PHE A 90 6.90 -2.95 -15.40
C PHE A 90 8.31 -2.40 -15.19
N GLY A 91 9.13 -2.38 -16.24
CA GLY A 91 10.45 -1.75 -16.19
C GLY A 91 10.37 -0.25 -15.88
N ALA A 92 9.53 0.50 -16.60
CA ALA A 92 9.34 1.93 -16.39
C ALA A 92 8.79 2.24 -14.98
N LEU A 93 7.82 1.46 -14.50
CA LEU A 93 7.29 1.60 -13.15
C LEU A 93 8.37 1.32 -12.09
N GLY A 94 9.13 0.24 -12.24
CA GLY A 94 10.20 -0.13 -11.31
C GLY A 94 11.28 0.95 -11.25
N THR A 95 11.72 1.48 -12.39
CA THR A 95 12.68 2.60 -12.44
C THR A 95 12.12 3.85 -11.77
N THR A 96 10.86 4.19 -12.06
CA THR A 96 10.18 5.35 -11.45
C THR A 96 10.10 5.19 -9.94
N GLN A 97 9.70 4.01 -9.46
CA GLN A 97 9.64 3.71 -8.03
C GLN A 97 11.02 3.82 -7.37
N ALA A 98 12.06 3.27 -7.99
CA ALA A 98 13.43 3.35 -7.46
C ALA A 98 13.91 4.81 -7.32
N LEU A 99 13.66 5.63 -8.35
CA LEU A 99 14.00 7.06 -8.32
C LEU A 99 13.22 7.81 -7.23
N LEU A 100 11.91 7.56 -7.12
CA LEU A 100 11.07 8.17 -6.09
C LEU A 100 11.45 7.70 -4.68
N MET A 101 11.81 6.44 -4.50
CA MET A 101 12.29 5.92 -3.21
C MET A 101 13.62 6.56 -2.80
N LEU A 102 14.54 6.73 -3.75
CA LEU A 102 15.81 7.43 -3.49
C LEU A 102 15.56 8.88 -3.08
N ALA A 103 14.77 9.61 -3.87
CA ALA A 103 14.42 11.00 -3.57
C ALA A 103 13.67 11.13 -2.23
N GLY A 104 12.70 10.24 -1.98
CA GLY A 104 11.92 10.21 -0.75
C GLY A 104 12.78 9.89 0.49
N THR A 105 13.78 9.02 0.35
CA THR A 105 14.70 8.69 1.45
C THR A 105 15.61 9.87 1.79
N LEU A 106 16.14 10.56 0.78
CA LEU A 106 16.95 11.77 0.99
C LEU A 106 16.13 12.89 1.63
N LEU A 107 14.92 13.16 1.10
CA LEU A 107 14.01 14.15 1.65
C LEU A 107 13.54 13.79 3.06
N GLY A 108 13.21 12.52 3.29
CA GLY A 108 12.78 12.02 4.59
C GLY A 108 13.86 12.13 5.66
N GLY A 109 15.13 11.87 5.31
CA GLY A 109 16.27 12.07 6.20
C GLY A 109 16.46 13.56 6.54
N ALA A 110 16.54 14.42 5.52
CA ALA A 110 16.73 15.86 5.72
C ALA A 110 15.59 16.52 6.51
N LEU A 111 14.33 16.16 6.20
CA LEU A 111 13.17 16.65 6.95
C LEU A 111 13.10 16.04 8.35
N GLY A 112 13.49 14.78 8.51
CA GLY A 112 13.56 14.11 9.80
C GLY A 112 14.54 14.80 10.76
N ASP A 113 15.68 15.27 10.26
CA ASP A 113 16.65 16.04 11.03
C ASP A 113 16.14 17.46 11.36
N ALA A 114 15.36 18.07 10.45
CA ALA A 114 14.90 19.45 10.60
C ALA A 114 13.65 19.61 11.50
N VAL A 115 12.65 18.74 11.36
CA VAL A 115 11.35 18.85 12.07
C VAL A 115 11.02 17.63 12.93
N GLY A 116 11.93 16.64 12.98
CA GLY A 116 11.73 15.38 13.69
C GLY A 116 11.09 14.30 12.80
N VAL A 117 11.33 13.05 13.16
CA VAL A 117 10.91 11.88 12.38
C VAL A 117 9.38 11.68 12.41
N VAL A 118 8.73 11.93 13.54
CA VAL A 118 7.29 11.64 13.72
C VAL A 118 6.40 12.48 12.77
N PRO A 119 6.54 13.82 12.65
CA PRO A 119 5.74 14.60 11.72
C PRO A 119 5.88 14.16 10.26
N VAL A 120 7.11 13.81 9.83
CA VAL A 120 7.38 13.34 8.47
C VAL A 120 6.61 12.04 8.18
N LEU A 121 6.62 11.10 9.14
CA LEU A 121 5.93 9.82 9.01
C LEU A 121 4.40 9.96 9.09
N VAL A 122 3.88 10.93 9.86
CA VAL A 122 2.45 11.27 9.86
C VAL A 122 2.00 11.79 8.50
N VAL A 123 2.81 12.66 7.87
CA VAL A 123 2.53 13.16 6.51
C VAL A 123 2.55 12.00 5.50
N GLN A 124 3.50 11.08 5.62
CA GLN A 124 3.56 9.87 4.78
C GLN A 124 2.29 9.02 4.92
N GLY A 125 1.87 8.69 6.15
CA GLY A 125 0.66 7.91 6.38
C GLY A 125 -0.59 8.60 5.82
N GLY A 126 -0.71 9.92 5.99
CA GLY A 126 -1.76 10.74 5.40
C GLY A 126 -1.75 10.72 3.86
N ALA A 127 -0.58 10.78 3.23
CA ALA A 127 -0.44 10.69 1.78
C ALA A 127 -0.92 9.34 1.23
N TYR A 128 -0.65 8.23 1.92
CA TYR A 128 -1.18 6.91 1.57
C TYR A 128 -2.70 6.85 1.67
N VAL A 129 -3.30 7.43 2.72
CA VAL A 129 -4.76 7.54 2.86
C VAL A 129 -5.36 8.34 1.71
N ALA A 130 -4.79 9.51 1.40
CA ALA A 130 -5.27 10.35 0.30
C ALA A 130 -5.17 9.63 -1.06
N ALA A 131 -4.04 8.98 -1.35
CA ALA A 131 -3.85 8.21 -2.57
C ALA A 131 -4.84 7.03 -2.67
N GLY A 132 -5.06 6.31 -1.57
CA GLY A 132 -6.03 5.22 -1.51
C GLY A 132 -7.47 5.69 -1.77
N ILE A 133 -7.88 6.81 -1.16
CA ILE A 133 -9.18 7.44 -1.43
C ILE A 133 -9.29 7.84 -2.90
N LEU A 134 -8.25 8.46 -3.47
CA LEU A 134 -8.22 8.86 -4.88
C LEU A 134 -8.43 7.65 -5.81
N VAL A 135 -7.76 6.53 -5.55
CA VAL A 135 -7.95 5.27 -6.28
C VAL A 135 -9.40 4.77 -6.16
N LEU A 136 -10.00 4.82 -4.97
CA LEU A 136 -11.37 4.38 -4.77
C LEU A 136 -12.39 5.27 -5.50
N VAL A 137 -12.17 6.58 -5.51
CA VAL A 137 -13.06 7.51 -6.21
C VAL A 137 -12.94 7.34 -7.73
N LEU A 138 -11.71 7.30 -8.24
CA LEU A 138 -11.46 7.32 -9.69
C LEU A 138 -11.57 5.96 -10.38
N LEU A 139 -11.21 4.86 -9.71
CA LEU A 139 -11.02 3.55 -10.37
C LEU A 139 -11.97 2.45 -9.85
N ALA A 140 -12.58 2.60 -8.67
CA ALA A 140 -13.43 1.53 -8.11
C ALA A 140 -14.83 1.45 -8.72
N HIS A 141 -15.23 2.44 -9.52
CA HIS A 141 -16.51 2.48 -10.22
C HIS A 141 -16.53 1.59 -11.47
N ASP A 142 -15.40 1.46 -12.17
CA ASP A 142 -15.32 0.73 -13.45
C ASP A 142 -15.43 -0.80 -13.28
N GLY A 143 -15.06 -1.32 -12.10
CA GLY A 143 -15.14 -2.76 -11.80
C GLY A 143 -16.56 -3.34 -11.70
N LYS A 144 -17.61 -2.51 -11.72
CA LYS A 144 -19.01 -2.98 -11.74
C LYS A 144 -19.58 -3.20 -13.15
N GLN A 145 -18.88 -2.80 -14.21
CA GLN A 145 -19.45 -2.78 -15.57
C GLN A 145 -19.00 -3.93 -16.50
N ALA A 146 -18.26 -4.93 -16.02
CA ALA A 146 -17.92 -6.07 -16.88
C ALA A 146 -19.19 -6.89 -17.21
N PRO A 147 -19.64 -6.98 -18.48
CA PRO A 147 -20.78 -7.80 -18.84
C PRO A 147 -20.47 -9.29 -18.56
N PRO A 148 -21.50 -10.14 -18.33
CA PRO A 148 -21.29 -11.57 -18.27
C PRO A 148 -20.68 -12.03 -19.60
N ARG A 149 -19.48 -12.60 -19.55
CA ARG A 149 -18.88 -13.27 -20.70
C ARG A 149 -19.73 -14.50 -21.02
N THR A 150 -20.65 -14.35 -21.98
CA THR A 150 -21.34 -15.47 -22.61
C THR A 150 -20.30 -16.32 -23.32
N ALA A 151 -20.22 -17.58 -22.87
CA ALA A 151 -19.51 -18.65 -23.54
C ALA A 151 -20.22 -19.05 -24.84
#